data_AF-A0A8H4TMD6-F1
#
_entry.id   AF-A0A8H4TMD6-F1
#
_cell.length_a   1.000
_cell.length_b   1.000
_cell.length_c   1.000
_cell.angle_alpha   90.00
_cell.angle_beta   90.00
_cell.angle_gamma   90.00
#
_symmetry.space_group_name_H-M   'P 1'
#
loop_
_entity.id
_entity.type
_entity.pdbx_description
1 polymer ?
#
loop_
_entity_poly.entity_id
_entity_poly.type
_entity_poly.pdbx_seq_one_letter_code
_entity_poly.pdbx_strand_id
1 'polypeptide(L)'
;MRQEFLDVYQKNQVIVLSGETGSGKTTQVPQFVLYDEWEGDGKIACTQPRGLAATSVADRTAKEMDVQVGEEVGYVVRFDRKVDQKQTRLAYVTDGVLLQISKKDPDFKLYACIIIDEAHERTLATDVLLALLKRAVSRRPDLKIIVMLATLNAAKFVNYFGMGRRGDASWNYLYRLRNETFEHTLG
;
A
#
# COMPACT_ATOMS: atom_id res chain seq x y z
N MET A 1 -4.71 -3.52 17.72
CA MET A 1 -4.43 -3.83 16.30
C MET A 1 -4.77 -2.68 15.35
N ARG A 2 -6.05 -2.35 15.10
CA ARG A 2 -6.43 -1.26 14.16
C ARG A 2 -5.89 0.10 14.62
N GLN A 3 -6.16 0.49 15.86
CA GLN A 3 -5.76 1.81 16.37
C GLN A 3 -4.24 1.98 16.37
N GLU A 4 -3.47 0.98 16.81
CA GLU A 4 -2.00 1.04 16.80
C GLU A 4 -1.44 1.18 15.38
N PHE A 5 -2.01 0.45 14.41
CA PHE A 5 -1.63 0.62 13.01
C PHE A 5 -1.95 2.04 12.52
N LEU A 6 -3.12 2.58 12.87
CA LEU A 6 -3.52 3.94 12.49
C LEU A 6 -2.63 5.01 13.14
N ASP A 7 -2.24 4.83 14.40
CA ASP A 7 -1.31 5.75 15.08
C ASP A 7 0.06 5.78 14.37
N VAL A 8 0.54 4.62 13.93
CA VAL A 8 1.76 4.51 13.12
C VAL A 8 1.52 5.14 11.74
N TYR A 9 0.39 4.86 11.10
CA TYR A 9 0.03 5.40 9.80
C TYR A 9 0.00 6.92 9.80
N GLN A 10 -0.67 7.55 10.76
CA GLN A 10 -0.80 8.99 10.86
C GLN A 10 0.54 9.70 11.04
N LYS A 11 1.46 9.12 11.82
CA LYS A 11 2.78 9.68 12.11
C LYS A 11 3.81 9.44 11.01
N ASN A 12 3.54 8.53 10.07
CA ASN A 12 4.55 8.08 9.12
C ASN A 12 4.13 8.20 7.66
N GLN A 13 5.01 8.76 6.84
CA GLN A 13 4.84 8.84 5.40
C GLN A 13 5.11 7.49 4.72
N VAL A 14 6.08 6.72 5.21
CA VAL A 14 6.44 5.39 4.66
C VAL A 14 6.46 4.36 5.77
N ILE A 15 5.77 3.24 5.55
CA ILE A 15 5.66 2.13 6.50
C ILE A 15 6.07 0.83 5.81
N VAL A 16 6.95 0.07 6.44
CA VAL A 16 7.28 -1.29 6.01
C VAL A 16 6.55 -2.26 6.94
N LEU A 17 5.55 -2.96 6.43
CA LEU A 17 4.67 -3.82 7.20
C LEU A 17 4.94 -5.31 6.89
N SER A 18 5.49 -6.02 7.85
CA SER A 18 5.78 -7.46 7.75
C SER A 18 4.74 -8.29 8.51
N GLY A 19 4.38 -9.45 7.97
CA GLY A 19 3.52 -10.42 8.65
C GLY A 19 3.42 -11.72 7.85
N GLU A 20 3.01 -12.80 8.49
CA GLU A 20 2.91 -14.12 7.84
C GLU A 20 1.80 -14.15 6.77
N THR A 21 1.96 -15.02 5.77
CA THR A 21 0.88 -15.28 4.79
C THR A 21 -0.35 -15.80 5.54
N GLY A 22 -1.53 -15.30 5.17
CA GLY A 22 -2.77 -15.63 5.88
C GLY A 22 -3.09 -14.73 7.08
N SER A 23 -2.21 -13.80 7.46
CA SER A 23 -2.46 -12.84 8.56
C SER A 23 -3.45 -11.71 8.22
N GLY A 24 -4.13 -11.78 7.07
CA GLY A 24 -5.15 -10.80 6.66
C GLY A 24 -4.63 -9.45 6.13
N LYS A 25 -3.31 -9.23 5.98
CA LYS A 25 -2.72 -7.94 5.52
C LYS A 25 -3.43 -7.37 4.29
N THR A 26 -3.51 -8.19 3.25
CA THR A 26 -3.99 -7.86 1.91
C THR A 26 -5.42 -7.33 1.86
N THR A 27 -6.29 -7.78 2.78
CA THR A 27 -7.68 -7.27 2.86
C THR A 27 -7.86 -6.25 3.97
N GLN A 28 -7.26 -6.45 5.14
CA GLN A 28 -7.52 -5.63 6.33
C GLN A 28 -6.77 -4.29 6.33
N VAL A 29 -5.50 -4.26 5.93
CA VAL A 29 -4.70 -3.02 5.94
C VAL A 29 -5.28 -1.97 4.98
N PRO A 30 -5.62 -2.31 3.71
CA PRO A 30 -6.27 -1.34 2.83
C PRO A 30 -7.61 -0.82 3.36
N GLN A 31 -8.39 -1.64 4.05
CA GLN A 31 -9.64 -1.20 4.69
C GLN A 31 -9.39 -0.21 5.83
N PHE A 32 -8.39 -0.47 6.68
CA PHE A 32 -8.06 0.46 7.77
C PHE A 32 -7.65 1.82 7.24
N VAL A 33 -6.80 1.84 6.21
CA VAL A 33 -6.38 3.08 5.53
C VAL A 33 -7.57 3.76 4.87
N LEU A 34 -8.46 3.01 4.22
CA LEU A 34 -9.67 3.53 3.59
C LEU A 34 -10.58 4.27 4.57
N TYR A 35 -10.79 3.69 5.75
CA TYR A 35 -11.61 4.33 6.77
C TYR A 35 -10.94 5.55 7.41
N ASP A 36 -9.60 5.58 7.52
CA ASP A 36 -8.86 6.73 8.06
C ASP A 36 -8.85 7.91 7.06
N GLU A 37 -8.74 7.60 5.77
CA GLU A 37 -8.71 8.59 4.68
C GLU A 37 -10.12 8.91 4.12
N TRP A 38 -11.19 8.43 4.76
CA TRP A 38 -12.55 8.45 4.20
C TRP A 38 -13.07 9.86 3.89
N GLU A 39 -12.75 10.83 4.75
CA GLU A 39 -13.16 12.23 4.60
C GLU A 39 -12.29 13.01 3.60
N GLY A 40 -11.15 12.45 3.16
CA GLY A 40 -10.24 13.09 2.21
C GLY A 40 -10.64 12.84 0.76
N ASP A 41 -10.01 13.53 -0.19
CA ASP A 41 -10.26 13.35 -1.64
C ASP A 41 -9.34 12.31 -2.30
N GLY A 42 -8.30 11.84 -1.59
CA GLY A 42 -7.31 10.93 -2.15
C GLY A 42 -7.78 9.47 -2.21
N LYS A 43 -7.50 8.79 -3.31
CA LYS A 43 -7.78 7.35 -3.48
C LYS A 43 -6.68 6.49 -2.87
N ILE A 44 -6.97 5.21 -2.69
CA ILE A 44 -6.02 4.19 -2.25
C ILE A 44 -5.82 3.19 -3.37
N ALA A 45 -4.56 2.95 -3.73
CA ALA A 45 -4.20 1.83 -4.59
C ALA A 45 -3.48 0.77 -3.77
N CYS A 46 -3.91 -0.48 -3.87
CA CYS A 46 -3.18 -1.63 -3.33
C CYS A 46 -2.70 -2.49 -4.50
N THR A 47 -1.39 -2.60 -4.68
CA THR A 47 -0.84 -3.37 -5.79
C THR A 47 -0.83 -4.86 -5.49
N GLN A 48 -0.99 -5.66 -6.53
CA GLN A 48 -0.82 -7.12 -6.51
C GLN A 48 0.06 -7.51 -7.71
N PRO A 49 0.95 -8.50 -7.56
CA PRO A 49 1.86 -8.89 -8.64
C PRO A 49 1.12 -9.53 -9.83
N ARG A 50 -0.10 -10.05 -9.61
CA ARG A 50 -0.88 -10.82 -10.60
C ARG A 50 -2.31 -10.31 -10.73
N GLY A 51 -2.83 -10.31 -11.95
CA GLY A 51 -4.19 -9.84 -12.24
C GLY A 51 -5.28 -10.63 -11.52
N LEU A 52 -5.21 -11.97 -11.54
CA LEU A 52 -6.17 -12.82 -10.82
C LEU A 52 -6.15 -12.58 -9.30
N ALA A 53 -4.98 -12.29 -8.73
CA ALA A 53 -4.87 -11.93 -7.31
C ALA A 53 -5.55 -10.58 -7.04
N ALA A 54 -5.32 -9.56 -7.87
CA ALA A 54 -5.98 -8.26 -7.74
C ALA A 54 -7.52 -8.38 -7.80
N THR A 55 -8.06 -9.12 -8.77
CA THR A 55 -9.51 -9.33 -8.91
C THR A 55 -10.07 -10.10 -7.71
N SER A 56 -9.46 -11.23 -7.34
CA SER A 56 -9.94 -12.06 -6.23
C SER A 56 -9.90 -11.33 -4.88
N VAL A 57 -8.87 -10.53 -4.64
CA VAL A 57 -8.75 -9.74 -3.41
C VAL A 57 -9.75 -8.59 -3.39
N ALA A 58 -10.01 -7.93 -4.52
CA ALA A 58 -11.07 -6.93 -4.61
C ALA A 58 -12.44 -7.53 -4.31
N ASP A 59 -12.77 -8.69 -4.89
CA ASP A 59 -14.01 -9.42 -4.61
C ASP A 59 -14.16 -9.76 -3.13
N ARG A 60 -13.08 -10.24 -2.51
CA ARG A 60 -13.07 -10.57 -1.08
C ARG A 60 -13.25 -9.33 -0.21
N THR A 61 -12.54 -8.26 -0.51
CA THR A 61 -12.57 -7.02 0.28
C THR A 61 -13.93 -6.34 0.18
N ALA A 62 -14.53 -6.31 -1.02
CA ALA A 62 -15.89 -5.80 -1.21
C ALA A 62 -16.91 -6.60 -0.39
N LYS A 63 -16.80 -7.94 -0.37
CA LYS A 63 -17.64 -8.81 0.49
C LYS A 63 -17.43 -8.54 1.98
N GLU A 64 -16.19 -8.34 2.43
CA GLU A 64 -15.88 -8.01 3.83
C GLU A 64 -16.47 -6.66 4.24
N MET A 65 -16.63 -5.74 3.29
CA MET A 65 -17.21 -4.41 3.50
C MET A 65 -18.71 -4.30 3.21
N ASP A 66 -19.37 -5.40 2.78
CA ASP A 66 -20.77 -5.41 2.35
C ASP A 66 -21.10 -4.42 1.21
N VAL A 67 -20.19 -4.31 0.23
CA VAL A 67 -20.34 -3.46 -0.97
C VAL A 67 -20.16 -4.28 -2.25
N GLN A 68 -20.62 -3.75 -3.40
CA GLN A 68 -20.36 -4.38 -4.69
C GLN A 68 -19.00 -3.97 -5.25
N VAL A 69 -18.30 -4.92 -5.85
CA VAL A 69 -17.05 -4.60 -6.56
C VAL A 69 -17.36 -3.67 -7.72
N GLY A 70 -16.67 -2.53 -7.75
CA GLY A 70 -16.92 -1.43 -8.68
C GLY A 70 -17.51 -0.19 -7.99
N GLU A 71 -18.06 -0.33 -6.79
CA GLU A 71 -18.52 0.78 -5.94
C GLU A 71 -17.32 1.32 -5.14
N GLU A 72 -17.33 1.26 -3.81
CA GLU A 72 -16.25 1.76 -2.93
C GLU A 72 -14.92 1.02 -3.14
N VAL A 73 -15.00 -0.29 -3.44
CA VAL A 73 -13.87 -1.18 -3.69
C VAL A 73 -13.92 -1.69 -5.13
N GLY A 74 -12.79 -1.65 -5.83
CA GLY A 74 -12.71 -2.15 -7.20
C GLY A 74 -11.33 -2.65 -7.60
N TYR A 75 -11.16 -2.94 -8.88
CA TYR A 75 -9.86 -3.36 -9.42
C TYR A 75 -9.56 -2.80 -10.80
N VAL A 76 -8.27 -2.67 -11.11
CA VAL A 76 -7.78 -2.33 -12.45
C VAL A 76 -6.60 -3.23 -12.79
N VAL A 77 -6.80 -4.10 -13.78
CA VAL A 77 -5.77 -5.01 -14.30
C VAL A 77 -5.58 -4.77 -15.79
N ARG A 78 -4.65 -5.50 -16.41
CA ARG A 78 -4.45 -5.36 -17.86
C ARG A 78 -5.67 -5.93 -18.58
N PHE A 79 -6.28 -5.13 -19.45
CA PHE A 79 -7.44 -5.46 -20.27
C PHE A 79 -8.77 -5.65 -19.53
N ASP A 80 -8.82 -5.43 -18.20
CA ASP A 80 -10.06 -5.49 -17.45
C ASP A 80 -10.06 -4.50 -16.27
N ARG A 81 -11.20 -3.88 -16.00
CA ARG A 81 -11.39 -2.94 -14.90
C ARG A 81 -12.81 -2.95 -14.40
N LYS A 82 -12.96 -2.89 -13.07
CA LYS A 82 -14.26 -2.69 -12.41
C LYS A 82 -14.09 -1.64 -11.32
N VAL A 83 -14.24 -0.39 -11.71
CA VAL A 83 -14.13 0.80 -10.84
C VAL A 83 -15.06 1.90 -11.35
N ASP A 84 -15.77 2.55 -10.44
CA ASP A 84 -16.45 3.82 -10.65
C ASP A 84 -15.49 4.98 -10.36
N GLN A 85 -15.52 6.01 -11.21
CA GLN A 85 -14.58 7.13 -11.08
C GLN A 85 -14.84 8.00 -9.85
N LYS A 86 -16.09 8.10 -9.41
CA LYS A 86 -16.52 8.94 -8.29
C LYS A 86 -16.63 8.13 -6.99
N GLN A 87 -17.15 6.92 -7.05
CA GLN A 87 -17.37 6.08 -5.86
C GLN A 87 -16.15 5.24 -5.47
N THR A 88 -15.37 4.71 -6.41
CA THR A 88 -14.25 3.84 -6.02
C THR A 88 -13.14 4.62 -5.34
N ARG A 89 -12.95 4.27 -4.06
CA ARG A 89 -11.98 4.85 -3.12
C ARG A 89 -10.78 3.92 -2.94
N LEU A 90 -10.99 2.61 -2.90
CA LEU A 90 -9.95 1.59 -2.83
C LEU A 90 -9.94 0.77 -4.13
N ALA A 91 -8.80 0.76 -4.82
CA ALA A 91 -8.61 -0.05 -6.00
C ALA A 91 -7.44 -1.03 -5.83
N TYR A 92 -7.68 -2.31 -6.07
CA TYR A 92 -6.63 -3.30 -6.24
C TYR A 92 -6.12 -3.27 -7.68
N VAL A 93 -4.83 -3.07 -7.87
CA VAL A 93 -4.24 -2.87 -9.20
C VAL A 93 -3.06 -3.79 -9.40
N THR A 94 -2.69 -4.10 -10.65
CA THR A 94 -1.37 -4.71 -10.86
C THR A 94 -0.26 -3.67 -10.81
N ASP A 95 0.95 -4.08 -10.43
CA ASP A 95 2.15 -3.24 -10.49
C ASP A 95 2.28 -2.58 -11.87
N GLY A 96 2.03 -3.34 -12.93
CA GLY A 96 2.07 -2.87 -14.31
C GLY A 96 1.06 -1.75 -14.61
N VAL A 97 -0.15 -1.80 -14.04
CA VAL A 97 -1.14 -0.72 -14.19
C VAL A 97 -0.66 0.55 -13.51
N LEU A 98 -0.16 0.44 -12.27
CA LEU A 98 0.31 1.62 -11.53
C LEU A 98 1.58 2.23 -12.16
N LEU A 99 2.44 1.42 -12.76
CA LEU A 99 3.56 1.88 -13.59
C LEU A 99 3.12 2.61 -14.86
N GLN A 100 1.98 2.27 -15.47
CA GLN A 100 1.48 3.06 -16.61
C GLN A 100 0.91 4.39 -16.14
N ILE A 101 0.27 4.43 -14.97
CA ILE A 101 -0.22 5.67 -14.35
C ILE A 101 0.97 6.60 -14.06
N SER A 102 2.04 6.10 -13.47
CA SER A 102 3.22 6.91 -13.10
C SER A 102 3.91 7.59 -14.29
N LYS A 103 3.77 7.06 -15.51
CA LYS A 103 4.28 7.71 -16.73
C LYS A 103 3.52 9.00 -17.08
N LYS A 104 2.22 9.04 -16.78
CA LYS A 104 1.37 10.20 -17.05
C LYS A 104 1.28 11.14 -15.83
N ASP A 105 1.31 10.56 -14.65
CA ASP A 105 1.25 11.26 -13.37
C ASP A 105 2.38 10.77 -12.44
N PRO A 106 3.59 11.32 -12.59
CA PRO A 106 4.76 10.91 -11.79
C PRO A 106 4.65 11.22 -10.30
N ASP A 107 3.68 12.04 -9.89
CA ASP A 107 3.46 12.46 -8.51
C ASP A 107 2.26 11.77 -7.88
N PHE A 108 1.54 10.91 -8.61
CA PHE A 108 0.39 10.16 -8.12
C PHE A 108 -0.65 11.05 -7.42
N LYS A 109 -1.05 12.14 -8.07
CA LYS A 109 -1.92 13.20 -7.52
C LYS A 109 -3.28 12.71 -7.05
N LEU A 110 -3.79 11.64 -7.66
CA LEU A 110 -5.07 11.05 -7.31
C LEU A 110 -5.04 10.21 -6.03
N TYR A 111 -3.86 9.90 -5.48
CA TYR A 111 -3.72 8.95 -4.39
C TYR A 111 -3.30 9.65 -3.09
N ALA A 112 -4.00 9.34 -2.01
CA ALA A 112 -3.54 9.64 -0.64
C ALA A 112 -2.55 8.57 -0.16
N CYS A 113 -2.80 7.31 -0.50
CA CYS A 113 -1.96 6.20 -0.10
C CYS A 113 -1.77 5.18 -1.23
N ILE A 114 -0.54 4.69 -1.38
CA ILE A 114 -0.20 3.58 -2.26
C ILE A 114 0.38 2.45 -1.42
N ILE A 115 -0.25 1.28 -1.50
CA ILE A 115 0.12 0.07 -0.80
C ILE A 115 0.78 -0.86 -1.82
N ILE A 116 2.02 -1.26 -1.58
CA ILE A 116 2.72 -2.29 -2.35
C ILE A 116 2.59 -3.61 -1.61
N ASP A 117 1.69 -4.48 -2.06
CA ASP A 117 1.53 -5.80 -1.46
C ASP A 117 2.47 -6.82 -2.10
N GLU A 118 2.74 -7.89 -1.35
CA GLU A 118 3.62 -8.99 -1.78
C GLU A 118 4.97 -8.51 -2.34
N ALA A 119 5.54 -7.46 -1.75
CA ALA A 119 6.84 -6.92 -2.17
C ALA A 119 7.97 -7.97 -2.09
N HIS A 120 7.73 -9.08 -1.41
CA HIS A 120 8.61 -10.23 -1.34
C HIS A 120 8.70 -11.06 -2.65
N GLU A 121 7.73 -10.95 -3.58
CA GLU A 121 7.81 -11.60 -4.90
C GLU A 121 8.87 -10.96 -5.81
N ARG A 122 9.39 -9.76 -5.46
CA ARG A 122 10.54 -9.10 -6.11
C ARG A 122 10.46 -9.05 -7.63
N THR A 123 9.30 -8.67 -8.16
CA THR A 123 9.17 -8.47 -9.60
C THR A 123 9.91 -7.20 -10.05
N LEU A 124 10.39 -7.17 -11.30
CA LEU A 124 10.99 -5.96 -11.88
C LEU A 124 10.02 -4.77 -11.82
N ALA A 125 8.72 -5.03 -11.99
CA ALA A 125 7.71 -3.99 -11.94
C ALA A 125 7.60 -3.38 -10.54
N THR A 126 7.60 -4.21 -9.50
CA THR A 126 7.60 -3.78 -8.10
C THR A 126 8.84 -2.93 -7.78
N ASP A 127 10.04 -3.38 -8.18
CA ASP A 127 11.29 -2.67 -7.89
C ASP A 127 11.35 -1.29 -8.59
N VAL A 128 10.90 -1.20 -9.85
CA VAL A 128 10.80 0.09 -10.57
C VAL A 128 9.76 1.00 -9.93
N LEU A 129 8.60 0.46 -9.53
CA LEU A 129 7.53 1.21 -8.90
C LEU A 129 7.98 1.81 -7.57
N LEU A 130 8.69 1.03 -6.73
CA LEU A 130 9.27 1.52 -5.47
C LEU A 130 10.25 2.67 -5.69
N ALA A 131 11.05 2.64 -6.77
CA ALA A 131 11.95 3.74 -7.12
C ALA A 131 11.21 5.01 -7.54
N LEU A 132 10.11 4.89 -8.29
CA LEU A 132 9.27 6.03 -8.66
C LEU A 132 8.54 6.59 -7.44
N LEU A 133 8.01 5.73 -6.58
CA LEU A 133 7.31 6.11 -5.36
C LEU A 133 8.24 6.81 -4.38
N LYS A 134 9.46 6.30 -4.17
CA LYS A 134 10.50 6.97 -3.35
C LYS A 134 10.79 8.40 -3.83
N ARG A 135 10.77 8.63 -5.15
CA ARG A 135 10.91 9.96 -5.74
C ARG A 135 9.63 10.79 -5.58
N ALA A 136 8.44 10.19 -5.62
CA ALA A 136 7.18 10.90 -5.48
C ALA A 136 7.00 11.44 -4.05
N VAL A 137 7.26 10.61 -3.01
CA VAL A 137 7.09 11.02 -1.61
C VAL A 137 8.03 12.14 -1.18
N SER A 138 9.19 12.28 -1.81
CA SER A 138 10.08 13.42 -1.55
C SER A 138 9.53 14.75 -2.08
N ARG A 139 8.59 14.72 -3.05
CA ARG A 139 7.87 15.89 -3.60
C ARG A 139 6.45 16.04 -3.02
N ARG A 140 5.86 14.95 -2.54
CA ARG A 140 4.48 14.86 -2.03
C ARG A 140 4.49 14.43 -0.56
N PRO A 141 4.70 15.34 0.40
CA PRO A 141 4.70 15.01 1.83
C PRO A 141 3.36 14.43 2.31
N ASP A 142 2.28 14.70 1.58
CA ASP A 142 0.92 14.21 1.78
C ASP A 142 0.68 12.80 1.23
N LEU A 143 1.51 12.32 0.29
CA LEU A 143 1.41 10.94 -0.23
C LEU A 143 2.04 9.96 0.76
N LYS A 144 1.27 8.93 1.15
CA LYS A 144 1.74 7.83 1.99
C LYS A 144 2.04 6.56 1.19
N ILE A 145 3.02 5.79 1.67
CA ILE A 145 3.39 4.48 1.13
C ILE A 145 3.35 3.43 2.24
N ILE A 146 2.72 2.29 1.95
CA ILE A 146 2.84 1.10 2.78
C ILE A 146 3.44 -0.02 1.93
N VAL A 147 4.54 -0.63 2.39
CA VAL A 147 5.15 -1.78 1.73
C VAL A 147 4.86 -3.02 2.58
N MET A 148 4.01 -3.91 2.08
CA MET A 148 3.63 -5.15 2.75
C MET A 148 4.42 -6.33 2.21
N LEU A 149 4.90 -7.19 3.11
CA LEU A 149 5.71 -8.34 2.75
C LEU A 149 5.67 -9.49 3.77
N ALA A 150 6.09 -10.67 3.33
CA ALA A 150 6.42 -11.78 4.22
C ALA A 150 7.71 -11.49 5.01
N THR A 151 7.84 -12.13 6.18
CA THR A 151 8.77 -11.78 7.27
C THR A 151 10.26 -11.76 6.87
N LEU A 152 10.68 -12.52 5.84
CA LEU A 152 12.09 -12.85 5.58
C LEU A 152 12.96 -11.69 5.07
N ASN A 153 12.42 -10.54 4.64
CA ASN A 153 13.22 -9.53 3.91
C ASN A 153 12.96 -8.05 4.28
N ALA A 154 12.33 -7.77 5.43
CA ALA A 154 11.89 -6.40 5.74
C ALA A 154 13.03 -5.38 5.91
N ALA A 155 14.16 -5.81 6.45
CA ALA A 155 15.33 -4.94 6.65
C ALA A 155 15.84 -4.29 5.35
N LYS A 156 15.73 -4.98 4.21
CA LYS A 156 16.15 -4.44 2.91
C LYS A 156 15.28 -3.25 2.48
N PHE A 157 13.97 -3.34 2.72
CA PHE A 157 13.02 -2.26 2.37
C PHE A 157 13.16 -1.08 3.32
N VAL A 158 13.36 -1.33 4.62
CA VAL A 158 13.71 -0.31 5.61
C VAL A 158 14.94 0.48 5.14
N ASN A 159 16.05 -0.21 4.86
CA ASN A 159 17.28 0.44 4.40
C ASN A 159 17.09 1.21 3.09
N TYR A 160 16.31 0.65 2.16
CA TYR A 160 16.02 1.28 0.87
C TYR A 160 15.34 2.63 1.04
N PHE A 161 14.34 2.75 1.91
CA PHE A 161 13.66 4.02 2.16
C PHE A 161 14.46 4.96 3.11
N GLY A 162 15.37 4.42 3.92
CA GLY A 162 16.19 5.18 4.88
C GLY A 162 17.33 6.04 4.35
N MET A 163 17.93 5.69 3.21
CA MET A 163 19.16 6.36 2.73
C MET A 163 18.93 7.70 1.99
N GLY A 164 17.99 8.53 2.45
CA GLY A 164 17.50 9.72 1.72
C GLY A 164 18.01 11.10 2.16
N ARG A 165 18.32 11.32 3.44
CA ARG A 165 18.80 12.62 3.95
C ARG A 165 19.79 12.42 5.10
N ARG A 166 21.05 12.84 4.93
CA ARG A 166 21.95 13.08 6.07
C ARG A 166 21.37 14.26 6.85
N GLY A 167 20.78 14.03 8.01
CA GLY A 167 20.39 15.12 8.92
C GLY A 167 19.20 14.86 9.83
N ASP A 168 18.19 14.09 9.40
CA ASP A 168 16.98 13.87 10.21
C ASP A 168 16.84 12.39 10.60
N ALA A 169 16.98 12.12 11.90
CA ALA A 169 16.93 10.80 12.52
C ALA A 169 15.50 10.23 12.66
N SER A 170 14.59 10.56 11.75
CA SER A 170 13.15 10.34 11.96
C SER A 170 12.48 9.49 10.89
N TRP A 171 13.14 8.55 10.23
CA TRP A 171 12.46 7.70 9.23
C TRP A 171 13.02 6.29 9.17
N ASN A 172 12.26 5.33 9.71
CA ASN A 172 11.82 4.06 9.09
C ASN A 172 11.23 3.13 10.16
N TYR A 173 9.92 2.87 10.12
CA TYR A 173 9.32 1.88 11.01
C TYR A 173 9.08 0.58 10.25
N LEU A 174 9.75 -0.47 10.73
CA LEU A 174 9.30 -1.83 10.50
C LEU A 174 8.14 -2.09 11.45
N TYR A 175 6.94 -2.17 10.91
CA TYR A 175 5.78 -2.68 11.64
C TYR A 175 5.69 -4.19 11.41
N ARG A 176 5.59 -4.98 12.49
CA ARG A 176 5.47 -6.44 12.40
C ARG A 176 4.15 -6.90 13.01
N LEU A 177 3.30 -7.48 12.19
CA LEU A 177 2.11 -8.22 12.63
C LEU A 177 2.55 -9.62 13.07
N ARG A 178 2.48 -9.93 14.37
CA ARG A 178 2.49 -11.30 14.91
C ARG A 178 1.19 -11.54 15.67
N ASN A 179 0.77 -12.80 15.74
CA ASN A 179 -0.50 -13.21 16.34
C ASN A 179 -0.67 -12.93 17.83
N GLU A 180 0.31 -12.39 18.58
CA GLU A 180 0.10 -12.14 20.02
C GLU A 180 1.07 -11.16 20.72
N THR A 181 1.92 -10.40 20.03
CA THR A 181 2.74 -9.36 20.70
C THR A 181 3.37 -8.37 19.71
N PHE A 182 3.32 -7.09 20.08
CA PHE A 182 3.78 -5.93 19.31
C PHE A 182 5.19 -5.54 19.77
N GLU A 183 6.16 -5.51 18.86
CA GLU A 183 7.48 -4.91 19.14
C GLU A 183 7.74 -3.78 18.15
N HIS A 184 7.94 -2.57 18.69
CA HIS A 184 8.66 -1.51 18.00
C HIS A 184 10.15 -1.87 18.04
N THR A 185 10.70 -2.43 16.96
CA THR A 185 12.14 -2.62 16.86
C THR A 185 12.77 -1.43 16.15
N LEU A 186 13.31 -0.50 16.92
CA LEU A 186 14.34 0.45 16.46
C LEU A 186 15.59 0.19 17.30
N GLY A 187 16.65 -0.28 16.63
CA GLY A 187 18.02 -0.28 17.12
C GLY A 187 18.87 0.56 16.18
#